data_AF-A0A4R6SRW2-F1
#
_entry.id   AF-A0A4R6SRW2-F1
#
_cell.length_a   1.000
_cell.length_b   1.000
_cell.length_c   1.000
_cell.angle_alpha   90.00
_cell.angle_beta   90.00
_cell.angle_gamma   90.00
#
_symmetry.space_group_name_H-M   'P 1'
#
loop_
_entity.id
_entity.type
_entity.pdbx_description
1 polymer ?
#
loop_
_entity_poly.entity_id
_entity_poly.type
_entity_poly.pdbx_seq_one_letter_code
_entity_poly.pdbx_strand_id
1 'polypeptide(L)'
;MENYEETSPEEFAPVQKESPEVPVLVITEDIRSYVYETAKWAKFLAIVGFVFCALIIIAAFSVGAIMGTLSTMTPGMGAFGKMGAGFLTVIYLIFGLLYFYPSLMLFKYANAAKRAILFSDQLSLSEAMGKMKSFFKFYGILMIIVISIYALIFLFAIVAGIGAATMAN
;
A
#
# COMPACT_ATOMS: atom_id res chain seq x y z
N MET A 1 70.15 -49.24 -16.74
CA MET A 1 69.58 -48.02 -16.12
C MET A 1 68.61 -47.48 -17.13
N GLU A 2 67.34 -47.84 -17.02
CA GLU A 2 66.28 -47.17 -17.77
C GLU A 2 65.18 -46.97 -16.73
N ASN A 3 65.08 -45.72 -16.27
CA ASN A 3 64.08 -45.28 -15.31
C ASN A 3 62.73 -45.43 -15.98
N TYR A 4 61.92 -46.35 -15.50
CA TYR A 4 60.49 -46.33 -15.78
C TYR A 4 59.88 -45.24 -14.92
N GLU A 5 59.85 -44.02 -15.46
CA GLU A 5 58.91 -43.01 -14.98
C GLU A 5 57.52 -43.51 -15.35
N GLU A 6 56.90 -44.17 -14.37
CA GLU A 6 55.49 -44.51 -14.32
C GLU A 6 54.70 -43.20 -14.33
N THR A 7 54.45 -42.65 -15.52
CA THR A 7 53.49 -41.55 -15.68
C THR A 7 52.10 -42.14 -15.50
N SER A 8 51.65 -42.11 -14.24
CA SER A 8 50.27 -42.38 -13.83
C SER A 8 49.28 -41.72 -14.80
N PRO A 9 48.28 -42.44 -15.32
CA PRO A 9 47.19 -41.85 -16.11
C PRO A 9 46.21 -41.01 -15.27
N GLU A 10 46.43 -40.92 -13.96
CA GLU A 10 45.59 -40.11 -13.08
C GLU A 10 46.09 -38.67 -13.08
N GLU A 11 45.44 -37.80 -13.85
CA GLU A 11 45.04 -36.44 -13.44
C GLU A 11 44.65 -35.56 -14.65
N PHE A 12 43.68 -36.03 -15.44
CA PHE A 12 42.87 -35.16 -16.30
C PHE A 12 41.38 -35.36 -16.04
N ALA A 13 41.01 -35.59 -14.78
CA ALA A 13 39.62 -35.37 -14.40
C ALA A 13 39.36 -33.85 -14.50
N PRO A 14 38.35 -33.40 -15.27
CA PRO A 14 37.99 -32.00 -15.25
C PRO A 14 37.61 -31.65 -13.81
N VAL A 15 38.39 -30.77 -13.17
CA VAL A 15 38.02 -30.16 -11.90
C VAL A 15 36.69 -29.45 -12.16
N GLN A 16 35.60 -30.11 -11.79
CA GLN A 16 34.30 -29.47 -11.74
C GLN A 16 34.43 -28.39 -10.67
N LYS A 17 34.67 -27.16 -11.10
CA LYS A 17 34.52 -25.99 -10.25
C LYS A 17 33.06 -25.97 -9.85
N GLU A 18 32.74 -26.51 -8.68
CA GLU A 18 31.53 -26.17 -7.94
C GLU A 18 31.58 -24.65 -7.75
N SER A 19 30.94 -23.93 -8.66
CA SER A 19 30.58 -22.54 -8.44
C SER A 19 29.79 -22.53 -7.14
N PRO A 20 30.08 -21.63 -6.18
CA PRO A 20 29.34 -21.58 -4.94
C PRO A 20 27.85 -21.51 -5.28
N GLU A 21 27.11 -22.58 -5.02
CA GLU A 21 25.66 -22.63 -5.23
C GLU A 21 25.09 -21.53 -4.33
N VAL A 22 24.77 -20.39 -4.92
CA VAL A 22 24.05 -19.34 -4.21
C VAL A 22 22.75 -19.99 -3.79
N PRO A 23 22.49 -20.16 -2.48
CA PRO A 23 21.34 -20.94 -2.02
C PRO A 23 20.08 -20.30 -2.60
N VAL A 24 19.45 -20.99 -3.54
CA VAL A 24 18.21 -20.53 -4.16
C VAL A 24 17.12 -20.55 -3.09
N LEU A 25 16.43 -19.43 -2.91
CA LEU A 25 15.37 -19.34 -1.91
C LEU A 25 14.21 -20.26 -2.30
N VAL A 26 14.02 -21.32 -1.53
CA VAL A 26 12.94 -22.30 -1.74
C VAL A 26 11.71 -21.88 -0.93
N ILE A 27 10.53 -21.92 -1.56
CA ILE A 27 9.25 -21.72 -0.89
C ILE A 27 8.88 -23.01 -0.14
N THR A 28 9.07 -23.02 1.18
CA THR A 28 8.64 -24.12 2.05
C THR A 28 7.12 -24.14 2.21
N GLU A 29 6.59 -25.25 2.74
CA GLU A 29 5.15 -25.40 2.98
C GLU A 29 4.62 -24.37 3.99
N ASP A 30 5.43 -23.99 4.98
CA ASP A 30 5.07 -22.93 5.93
C ASP A 30 4.86 -21.59 5.23
N ILE A 31 5.79 -21.21 4.34
CA ILE A 31 5.68 -19.97 3.54
C ILE A 31 4.45 -20.04 2.65
N ARG A 32 4.18 -21.20 2.03
CA ARG A 32 2.98 -21.42 1.21
C ARG A 32 1.71 -21.18 2.02
N SER A 33 1.63 -21.71 3.23
CA SER A 33 0.53 -21.51 4.17
C SER A 33 0.34 -20.04 4.54
N TYR A 34 1.42 -19.33 4.87
CA TYR A 34 1.37 -17.91 5.22
C TYR A 34 0.91 -17.03 4.06
N VAL A 35 1.42 -17.27 2.85
CA VAL A 35 0.99 -16.55 1.65
C VAL A 35 -0.48 -16.83 1.35
N TYR A 36 -0.94 -18.06 1.55
CA TYR A 36 -2.34 -18.41 1.36
C TYR A 36 -3.26 -17.69 2.36
N GLU A 37 -2.87 -17.65 3.63
CA GLU A 37 -3.65 -17.01 4.70
C GLU A 37 -3.70 -15.49 4.52
N THR A 38 -2.55 -14.86 4.28
CA THR A 38 -2.47 -13.43 3.97
C THR A 38 -3.26 -13.06 2.70
N ALA A 39 -3.29 -13.92 1.68
CA ALA A 39 -4.13 -13.71 0.50
C ALA A 39 -5.63 -13.73 0.81
N LYS A 40 -6.10 -14.55 1.75
CA LYS A 40 -7.51 -14.53 2.20
C LYS A 40 -7.84 -13.20 2.89
N TRP A 41 -7.02 -12.78 3.86
CA TRP A 41 -7.21 -11.53 4.58
C TRP A 41 -7.13 -10.31 3.67
N ALA A 42 -6.17 -10.29 2.74
CA ALA A 42 -6.06 -9.23 1.74
C ALA A 42 -7.31 -9.16 0.85
N LYS A 43 -7.88 -10.29 0.43
CA LYS A 43 -9.14 -10.30 -0.34
C LYS A 43 -10.30 -9.72 0.46
N PHE A 44 -10.43 -10.12 1.73
CA PHE A 44 -11.46 -9.58 2.62
C PHE A 44 -11.33 -8.06 2.78
N LEU A 45 -10.13 -7.57 3.12
CA LEU A 45 -9.85 -6.14 3.26
C LEU A 45 -10.07 -5.36 1.96
N ALA A 46 -9.75 -5.94 0.80
CA ALA A 46 -10.02 -5.32 -0.48
C ALA A 46 -11.52 -5.12 -0.71
N ILE A 47 -12.35 -6.14 -0.43
CA ILE A 47 -13.81 -6.04 -0.57
C ILE A 47 -14.37 -4.97 0.37
N VAL A 48 -13.97 -5.01 1.64
CA VAL A 48 -14.38 -4.01 2.63
C VAL A 48 -14.00 -2.60 2.20
N GLY A 49 -12.76 -2.39 1.72
CA GLY A 49 -12.32 -1.10 1.24
C GLY A 49 -13.06 -0.61 -0.02
N PHE A 50 -13.43 -1.51 -0.93
CA PHE A 50 -14.31 -1.15 -2.06
C PHE A 50 -15.71 -0.74 -1.61
N VAL A 51 -16.28 -1.41 -0.59
CA VAL A 51 -17.56 -1.01 0.01
C VAL A 51 -17.45 0.39 0.61
N PHE A 52 -16.40 0.66 1.39
CA PHE A 52 -16.17 2.00 1.94
C PHE A 52 -15.98 3.05 0.84
N CYS A 53 -15.25 2.74 -0.22
CA CYS A 53 -15.12 3.63 -1.38
C CYS A 53 -16.49 3.96 -1.99
N ALA A 54 -17.35 2.96 -2.20
CA ALA A 54 -18.69 3.17 -2.74
C ALA A 54 -19.54 4.05 -1.80
N LEU A 55 -19.49 3.81 -0.49
CA LEU A 55 -20.19 4.61 0.51
C LEU A 55 -19.70 6.07 0.53
N ILE A 56 -18.38 6.29 0.43
CA ILE A 56 -17.79 7.63 0.36
C ILE A 56 -18.27 8.37 -0.88
N ILE A 57 -18.33 7.70 -2.04
CA ILE A 57 -18.83 8.31 -3.28
C ILE A 57 -20.30 8.69 -3.14
N ILE A 58 -21.14 7.80 -2.60
CA ILE A 58 -22.56 8.10 -2.34
C ILE A 58 -22.70 9.29 -1.39
N ALA A 59 -21.89 9.32 -0.32
CA ALA A 59 -21.87 10.42 0.63
C ALA A 59 -21.45 11.74 -0.05
N ALA A 60 -20.44 11.71 -0.92
CA ALA A 60 -19.93 12.89 -1.63
C ALA A 60 -21.02 13.60 -2.44
N PHE A 61 -21.87 12.83 -3.14
CA PHE A 61 -23.00 13.37 -3.90
C PHE A 61 -24.19 13.77 -3.00
N SER A 62 -24.28 13.22 -1.80
CA SER A 62 -25.31 13.57 -0.82
C SER A 62 -25.01 14.87 -0.06
N VAL A 63 -23.74 15.32 -0.01
CA VAL A 63 -23.31 16.54 0.71
C VAL A 63 -24.13 17.77 0.30
N GLY A 64 -24.38 17.97 -0.99
CA GLY A 64 -25.13 19.14 -1.48
C GLY A 64 -26.58 19.18 -0.97
N ALA A 65 -27.27 18.04 -0.99
CA ALA A 65 -28.64 17.92 -0.48
C ALA A 65 -28.71 18.16 1.03
N ILE A 66 -27.77 17.57 1.79
CA ILE A 66 -27.68 17.72 3.24
C ILE A 66 -27.41 19.18 3.63
N MET A 67 -26.45 19.83 2.96
CA MET A 67 -26.12 21.24 3.21
C MET A 67 -27.27 22.18 2.84
N GLY A 68 -28.04 21.85 1.79
CA GLY A 68 -29.27 22.58 1.44
C GLY A 68 -30.28 22.58 2.59
N THR A 69 -30.60 21.40 3.14
CA THR A 69 -31.50 21.26 4.29
C THR A 69 -30.93 21.89 5.56
N LEU A 70 -29.63 21.77 5.81
CA LEU A 70 -29.01 22.37 7.00
C LEU A 70 -29.07 23.91 6.95
N SER A 71 -28.93 24.49 5.75
CA SER A 71 -29.01 25.95 5.56
C SER A 71 -30.39 26.54 5.84
N THR A 72 -31.46 25.75 5.74
CA THR A 72 -32.82 26.19 6.12
C THR A 72 -33.08 26.09 7.62
N MET A 73 -32.36 25.20 8.31
CA MET A 73 -32.47 25.02 9.77
C MET A 73 -31.53 25.93 10.56
N THR A 74 -30.45 26.43 9.95
CA THR A 74 -29.48 27.31 10.61
C THR A 74 -29.24 28.58 9.78
N PRO A 75 -30.09 29.62 9.93
CA PRO A 75 -29.96 30.88 9.24
C PRO A 75 -28.65 31.59 9.66
N GLY A 76 -27.76 31.84 8.70
CA GLY A 76 -26.43 32.47 8.93
C GLY A 76 -25.27 31.75 8.24
N MET A 77 -25.45 30.46 7.89
CA MET A 77 -24.43 29.66 7.20
C MET A 77 -24.43 29.81 5.67
N GLY A 78 -25.35 30.61 5.10
CA GLY A 78 -25.81 30.48 3.71
C GLY A 78 -24.75 30.65 2.60
N ALA A 79 -23.80 31.58 2.76
CA ALA A 79 -22.73 31.79 1.78
C ALA A 79 -21.59 30.78 1.94
N PHE A 80 -21.22 30.45 3.19
CA PHE A 80 -20.18 29.47 3.51
C PHE A 80 -20.63 28.03 3.20
N GLY A 81 -21.93 27.74 3.34
CA GLY A 81 -22.51 26.42 3.12
C GLY A 81 -22.57 25.99 1.65
N LYS A 82 -22.87 26.91 0.71
CA LYS A 82 -22.94 26.57 -0.73
C LYS A 82 -21.56 26.45 -1.38
N MET A 83 -20.64 27.36 -1.07
CA MET A 83 -19.26 27.27 -1.56
C MET A 83 -18.49 26.11 -0.89
N GLY A 84 -18.80 25.83 0.38
CA GLY A 84 -18.27 24.68 1.11
C GLY A 84 -18.75 23.33 0.58
N ALA A 85 -20.01 23.21 0.14
CA ALA A 85 -20.56 21.94 -0.32
C ALA A 85 -19.82 21.36 -1.54
N GLY A 86 -19.57 22.19 -2.57
CA GLY A 86 -18.84 21.74 -3.76
C GLY A 86 -17.39 21.34 -3.44
N PHE A 87 -16.71 22.12 -2.60
CA PHE A 87 -15.37 21.81 -2.12
C PHE A 87 -15.32 20.50 -1.32
N LEU A 88 -16.27 20.28 -0.42
CA LEU A 88 -16.40 19.06 0.37
C LEU A 88 -16.65 17.84 -0.53
N THR A 89 -17.52 17.94 -1.54
CA THR A 89 -17.72 16.85 -2.50
C THR A 89 -16.42 16.47 -3.19
N VAL A 90 -15.63 17.44 -3.67
CA VAL A 90 -14.32 17.16 -4.31
C VAL A 90 -13.36 16.46 -3.34
N ILE A 91 -13.28 16.92 -2.10
CA ILE A 91 -12.45 16.28 -1.06
C ILE A 91 -12.88 14.83 -0.82
N TYR A 92 -14.18 14.57 -0.67
CA TYR A 92 -14.69 13.22 -0.45
C TYR A 92 -14.39 12.30 -1.63
N LEU A 93 -14.48 12.81 -2.87
CA LEU A 93 -14.11 12.02 -4.06
C LEU A 93 -12.60 11.70 -4.10
N ILE A 94 -11.74 12.64 -3.70
CA ILE A 94 -10.30 12.38 -3.56
C ILE A 94 -10.06 11.29 -2.51
N PHE A 95 -10.73 11.36 -1.36
CA PHE A 95 -10.66 10.29 -0.37
C PHE A 95 -11.14 8.95 -0.94
N GLY A 96 -12.26 8.93 -1.66
CA GLY A 96 -12.73 7.73 -2.35
C GLY A 96 -11.66 7.10 -3.23
N LEU A 97 -10.97 7.91 -4.05
CA LEU A 97 -9.85 7.45 -4.88
C LEU A 97 -8.65 6.94 -4.06
N LEU A 98 -8.33 7.62 -2.95
CA LEU A 98 -7.26 7.21 -2.03
C LEU A 98 -7.56 5.86 -1.36
N TYR A 99 -8.82 5.55 -1.05
CA TYR A 99 -9.23 4.24 -0.53
C TYR A 99 -9.31 3.18 -1.63
N PHE A 100 -9.71 3.57 -2.85
CA PHE A 100 -9.85 2.64 -3.98
C PHE A 100 -8.52 1.99 -4.38
N TYR A 101 -7.46 2.79 -4.54
CA TYR A 101 -6.16 2.31 -5.00
C TYR A 101 -5.56 1.16 -4.13
N PRO A 102 -5.43 1.29 -2.80
CA PRO A 102 -4.88 0.23 -1.96
C PRO A 102 -5.78 -1.01 -1.94
N SER A 103 -7.10 -0.85 -1.96
CA SER A 103 -8.04 -1.98 -2.08
C SER A 103 -7.82 -2.76 -3.37
N LEU A 104 -7.58 -2.07 -4.49
CA LEU A 104 -7.28 -2.69 -5.77
C LEU A 104 -5.93 -3.42 -5.76
N MET A 105 -4.92 -2.89 -5.08
CA MET A 105 -3.64 -3.59 -4.90
C MET A 105 -3.80 -4.86 -4.06
N LEU A 106 -4.52 -4.82 -2.94
CA LEU A 106 -4.80 -5.99 -2.11
C LEU A 106 -5.59 -7.06 -2.87
N PHE A 107 -6.57 -6.66 -3.69
CA PHE A 107 -7.33 -7.59 -4.51
C PHE A 107 -6.44 -8.30 -5.54
N LYS A 108 -5.58 -7.55 -6.24
CA LYS A 108 -4.63 -8.11 -7.22
C LYS A 108 -3.61 -9.03 -6.54
N TYR A 109 -3.07 -8.61 -5.39
CA TYR A 109 -2.20 -9.45 -4.56
C TYR A 109 -2.88 -10.77 -4.21
N ALA A 110 -4.10 -10.73 -3.65
CA ALA A 110 -4.80 -11.93 -3.20
C ALA A 110 -5.04 -12.93 -4.33
N ASN A 111 -5.39 -12.46 -5.53
CA ASN A 111 -5.62 -13.32 -6.69
C ASN A 111 -4.31 -13.94 -7.20
N ALA A 112 -3.26 -13.13 -7.36
CA ALA A 112 -1.95 -13.61 -7.81
C ALA A 112 -1.31 -14.56 -6.79
N ALA A 113 -1.37 -14.25 -5.50
CA ALA A 113 -0.85 -15.08 -4.42
C ALA A 113 -1.54 -16.45 -4.38
N LYS A 114 -2.88 -16.49 -4.48
CA LYS A 114 -3.60 -17.77 -4.57
C LYS A 114 -3.18 -18.57 -5.80
N ARG A 115 -3.05 -17.94 -6.97
CA ARG A 115 -2.60 -18.66 -8.19
C ARG A 115 -1.19 -19.22 -8.04
N ALA A 116 -0.27 -18.44 -7.46
CA ALA A 116 1.10 -18.86 -7.18
C ALA A 116 1.13 -20.10 -6.28
N ILE A 117 0.32 -20.11 -5.21
CA ILE A 117 0.28 -21.20 -4.24
C ILE A 117 -0.49 -22.42 -4.76
N LEU A 118 -1.53 -22.26 -5.58
CA LEU A 118 -2.29 -23.42 -6.07
C LEU A 118 -1.57 -24.15 -7.22
N PHE A 119 -0.86 -23.40 -8.07
CA PHE A 119 -0.25 -23.93 -9.29
C PHE A 119 1.29 -23.94 -9.24
N SER A 120 1.89 -23.56 -8.11
CA SER A 120 3.34 -23.41 -7.96
C SER A 120 3.96 -22.54 -9.07
N ASP A 121 3.24 -21.49 -9.48
CA ASP A 121 3.64 -20.57 -10.56
C ASP A 121 4.50 -19.43 -10.02
N GLN A 122 5.79 -19.45 -10.36
CA GLN A 122 6.76 -18.45 -9.95
C GLN A 122 6.44 -17.04 -10.48
N LEU A 123 5.86 -16.93 -11.68
CA LEU A 123 5.50 -15.63 -12.26
C LEU A 123 4.38 -14.97 -11.44
N SER A 124 3.38 -15.77 -11.04
CA SER A 124 2.32 -15.31 -10.15
C SER A 124 2.85 -14.87 -8.78
N LEU A 125 3.85 -15.57 -8.24
CA LEU A 125 4.45 -15.20 -6.97
C LEU A 125 5.15 -13.85 -7.05
N SER A 126 5.93 -13.65 -8.12
CA SER A 126 6.58 -12.36 -8.39
C SER A 126 5.56 -11.23 -8.56
N GLU A 127 4.47 -11.48 -9.29
CA GLU A 127 3.39 -10.50 -9.42
C GLU A 127 2.77 -10.16 -8.06
N ALA A 128 2.44 -11.17 -7.26
CA ALA A 128 1.86 -10.99 -5.93
C ALA A 128 2.76 -10.10 -5.06
N MET A 129 4.04 -10.45 -4.94
CA MET A 129 4.99 -9.66 -4.16
C MET A 129 5.15 -8.23 -4.71
N GLY A 130 5.08 -8.06 -6.03
CA GLY A 130 5.05 -6.74 -6.67
C GLY A 130 3.82 -5.88 -6.29
N LYS A 131 2.63 -6.49 -6.17
CA LYS A 131 1.42 -5.77 -5.71
C LYS A 131 1.50 -5.45 -4.22
N MET A 132 2.01 -6.38 -3.41
CA MET A 132 2.23 -6.15 -1.98
C MET A 132 3.20 -4.98 -1.74
N LYS A 133 4.32 -4.94 -2.49
CA LYS A 133 5.26 -3.81 -2.47
C LYS A 133 4.57 -2.50 -2.81
N SER A 134 3.73 -2.47 -3.84
CA SER A 134 3.02 -1.27 -4.27
C SER A 134 2.04 -0.76 -3.20
N PHE A 135 1.35 -1.69 -2.53
CA PHE A 135 0.47 -1.38 -1.39
C PHE A 135 1.23 -0.70 -0.24
N PHE A 136 2.35 -1.28 0.21
CA PHE A 136 3.14 -0.68 1.29
C PHE A 136 3.78 0.65 0.90
N LYS A 137 4.26 0.78 -0.34
CA LYS A 137 4.79 2.05 -0.85
C LYS A 137 3.72 3.15 -0.81
N PHE A 138 2.49 2.84 -1.22
CA PHE A 138 1.40 3.80 -1.19
C PHE A 138 1.12 4.32 0.23
N TYR A 139 0.93 3.42 1.20
CA TYR A 139 0.72 3.83 2.60
C TYR A 139 1.93 4.52 3.21
N GLY A 140 3.15 4.11 2.88
CA GLY A 140 4.37 4.76 3.35
C GLY A 140 4.47 6.21 2.87
N ILE A 141 4.23 6.46 1.58
CA ILE A 141 4.21 7.81 1.01
C ILE A 141 3.08 8.64 1.62
N LEU A 142 1.88 8.05 1.73
CA LEU A 142 0.73 8.70 2.36
C LEU A 142 1.04 9.14 3.80
N MET A 143 1.70 8.28 4.58
CA MET A 143 2.07 8.57 5.96
C MET A 143 3.10 9.70 6.05
N ILE A 144 4.09 9.74 5.16
CA ILE A 144 5.06 10.84 5.08
C ILE A 144 4.34 12.18 4.83
N ILE A 145 3.37 12.20 3.91
CA ILE A 145 2.57 13.39 3.62
C ILE A 145 1.80 13.85 4.88
N VAL A 146 1.12 12.93 5.56
CA VAL A 146 0.35 13.23 6.77
C VAL A 146 1.25 13.79 7.89
N ILE A 147 2.40 13.17 8.14
CA ILE A 147 3.38 13.64 9.14
C ILE A 147 3.86 15.05 8.77
N SER A 148 4.16 15.30 7.50
CA SER A 148 4.62 16.61 7.03
C SER A 148 3.57 17.69 7.27
N ILE A 149 2.30 17.40 6.99
CA ILE A 149 1.19 18.34 7.26
C ILE A 149 1.07 18.62 8.76
N TYR A 150 1.13 17.59 9.61
CA TYR A 150 1.06 17.78 11.06
C TYR A 150 2.23 18.57 11.61
N ALA A 151 3.44 18.36 11.11
CA ALA A 151 4.61 19.16 11.48
C ALA A 151 4.43 20.65 11.13
N LEU A 152 3.90 20.95 9.93
CA LEU A 152 3.60 22.33 9.52
C LEU A 152 2.53 22.97 10.40
N ILE A 153 1.43 22.25 10.67
CA ILE A 153 0.37 22.74 11.56
C ILE A 153 0.94 23.06 12.95
N PHE A 154 1.79 22.19 13.48
CA PHE A 154 2.42 22.40 14.78
C PHE A 154 3.32 23.64 14.80
N LEU A 155 4.12 23.85 13.74
CA LEU A 155 4.95 25.05 13.60
C LEU A 155 4.10 26.33 13.55
N PHE A 156 3.04 26.34 12.75
CA PHE A 156 2.13 27.49 12.67
C PHE A 156 1.41 27.74 13.98
N ALA A 157 0.99 26.70 14.70
CA ALA A 157 0.35 26.82 16.00
C ALA A 157 1.27 27.46 17.04
N ILE A 158 2.56 27.10 17.05
CA ILE A 158 3.56 27.72 17.94
C ILE A 158 3.73 29.19 17.60
N VAL A 159 3.93 29.53 16.33
CA VAL A 159 4.14 30.93 15.90
C VAL A 159 2.91 31.79 16.22
N ALA A 160 1.71 31.28 15.93
CA ALA A 160 0.46 31.96 16.23
C ALA A 160 0.25 32.13 17.75
N GLY A 161 0.56 31.09 18.54
CA GLY A 161 0.46 31.14 19.99
C GLY A 161 1.41 32.15 20.64
N ILE A 162 2.66 32.22 20.17
CA ILE A 162 3.63 33.22 20.63
C ILE A 162 3.16 34.63 20.27
N GLY A 163 2.71 34.84 19.02
CA GLY A 163 2.19 36.14 18.58
C GLY A 163 0.99 36.59 19.42
N ALA A 164 0.04 35.69 19.67
CA ALA A 164 -1.11 35.96 20.53
C ALA A 164 -0.70 36.29 21.98
N ALA A 165 0.27 35.57 22.54
CA ALA A 165 0.77 35.84 23.90
C ALA A 165 1.50 37.20 24.01
N THR A 166 2.24 37.61 22.98
CA THR A 166 2.91 38.92 22.97
C THR A 166 1.97 40.10 22.82
N MET A 167 0.79 39.90 22.21
CA MET A 167 -0.23 40.95 22.07
C MET A 167 -1.14 41.07 23.30
N ALA A 168 -1.07 40.12 24.24
CA ALA A 168 -1.90 40.08 25.45
C ALA A 168 -1.24 40.70 26.68
N ASN A 169 0.04 41.10 26.59
CA ASN A 169 0.79 41.86 27.61
C ASN A 169 1.01 43.30 27.13
#